data_AF-A0A178D415-F1
#
_entry.id   AF-A0A178D415-F1
#
_cell.length_a   1.000
_cell.length_b   1.000
_cell.length_c   1.000
_cell.angle_alpha   90.00
_cell.angle_beta   90.00
_cell.angle_gamma   90.00
#
_symmetry.space_group_name_H-M   'P 1'
#
loop_
_entity.id
_entity.type
_entity.pdbx_description
1 polymer ?
#
loop_
_entity_poly.entity_id
_entity_poly.type
_entity_poly.pdbx_seq_one_letter_code
_entity_poly.pdbx_strand_id
1 'polypeptide(L)'
;MSVAGSLPLSCRARTCPLIVDCATTIPLPSIDGPIHARLINFEQAFLQTDQPPLAKVRTPLVFRVPETLLDTTWDLRIDIGSLGCTIFEFVTGQPSFDNFMPRKAPLVLEWIAKNPLGG
;
A
#
# COMPACT_ATOMS: atom_id res chain seq x y z
N MET A 1 -44.90 3.28 -14.58
CA MET A 1 -45.07 3.76 -13.19
C MET A 1 -43.68 4.11 -12.67
N SER A 2 -43.46 5.40 -12.47
CA SER A 2 -42.26 5.99 -11.88
C SER A 2 -42.37 5.91 -10.36
N VAL A 3 -41.29 5.57 -9.67
CA VAL A 3 -40.95 6.25 -8.41
C VAL A 3 -39.44 6.48 -8.41
N ALA A 4 -39.08 7.70 -8.80
CA ALA A 4 -37.84 8.34 -8.41
C ALA A 4 -37.89 8.64 -6.90
N GLY A 5 -36.81 8.29 -6.20
CA GLY A 5 -36.54 8.76 -4.84
C GLY A 5 -35.25 9.57 -4.87
N SER A 6 -35.39 10.89 -4.79
CA SER A 6 -34.30 11.86 -4.93
C SER A 6 -33.90 12.47 -3.57
N LEU A 7 -32.59 12.71 -3.42
CA LEU A 7 -31.89 13.80 -2.68
C LEU A 7 -31.47 13.58 -1.19
N PRO A 8 -30.50 14.37 -0.66
CA PRO A 8 -29.21 14.75 -1.25
C PRO A 8 -28.06 14.66 -0.22
N LEU A 9 -26.83 14.36 -0.64
CA LEU A 9 -25.65 14.77 0.13
C LEU A 9 -24.72 15.58 -0.77
N SER A 10 -24.93 16.89 -0.71
CA SER A 10 -24.00 17.91 -1.18
C SER A 10 -22.73 17.85 -0.34
N CYS A 11 -21.71 17.12 -0.82
CA CYS A 11 -20.34 17.28 -0.38
C CYS A 11 -19.54 18.03 -1.45
N ARG A 12 -19.61 19.37 -1.40
CA ARG A 12 -18.70 20.25 -2.12
C ARG A 12 -17.47 20.46 -1.24
N ALA A 13 -16.42 19.63 -1.41
CA ALA A 13 -15.07 20.00 -0.98
C ALA A 13 -14.00 19.10 -1.63
N ARG A 14 -13.23 19.73 -2.53
CA ARG A 14 -11.87 19.41 -2.97
C ARG A 14 -11.69 18.06 -3.69
N THR A 15 -11.28 18.18 -4.95
CA THR A 15 -10.78 17.15 -5.86
C THR A 15 -9.66 16.32 -5.23
N CYS A 16 -10.02 15.32 -4.45
CA CYS A 16 -9.26 14.07 -4.43
C CYS A 16 -9.76 13.26 -5.63
N PRO A 17 -8.91 12.83 -6.58
CA PRO A 17 -9.37 11.90 -7.59
C PRO A 17 -9.68 10.57 -6.87
N LEU A 18 -10.94 10.39 -6.49
CA LEU A 18 -11.49 9.08 -6.19
C LEU A 18 -11.44 8.32 -7.52
N ILE A 19 -10.36 7.57 -7.74
CA ILE A 19 -10.34 6.52 -8.74
C ILE A 19 -11.19 5.38 -8.17
N VAL A 20 -12.51 5.56 -8.22
CA VAL A 20 -13.45 4.44 -8.19
C VAL A 20 -13.63 4.08 -9.64
N ASP A 21 -12.69 3.30 -10.17
CA ASP A 21 -12.87 2.72 -11.49
C ASP A 21 -13.94 1.62 -11.39
N CYS A 22 -14.69 1.44 -12.47
CA CYS A 22 -15.65 0.34 -12.58
C CYS A 22 -14.91 -0.98 -12.30
N ALA A 23 -15.58 -1.93 -11.64
CA ALA A 23 -15.02 -3.24 -11.30
C ALA A 23 -14.27 -3.83 -12.52
N THR A 24 -12.94 -3.75 -12.47
CA THR A 24 -12.08 -4.17 -13.57
C THR A 24 -11.76 -5.64 -13.40
N THR A 25 -11.95 -6.42 -14.46
CA THR A 25 -11.49 -7.80 -14.50
C THR A 25 -9.97 -7.78 -14.56
N ILE A 26 -9.36 -8.08 -13.43
CA ILE A 26 -7.92 -8.25 -13.31
C ILE A 26 -7.51 -9.46 -14.16
N PRO A 27 -6.51 -9.34 -15.07
CA PRO A 27 -6.02 -10.46 -15.87
C PRO A 27 -5.17 -11.39 -15.00
N LEU A 28 -5.82 -12.12 -14.09
CA LEU A 28 -5.18 -13.22 -13.39
C LEU A 28 -4.95 -14.34 -14.42
N PRO A 29 -3.75 -14.93 -14.51
CA PRO A 29 -3.57 -16.13 -15.31
C PRO A 29 -4.59 -17.19 -14.87
N SER A 30 -5.19 -17.90 -15.83
CA SER A 30 -6.08 -19.02 -15.52
C SER A 30 -5.27 -20.05 -14.75
N ILE A 31 -5.48 -20.11 -13.44
CA ILE A 31 -4.88 -21.16 -12.61
C ILE A 31 -5.84 -22.35 -12.72
N ASP A 32 -5.39 -23.39 -13.40
CA ASP A 32 -6.17 -24.62 -13.52
C ASP A 32 -6.18 -25.34 -12.16
N GLY A 33 -7.35 -25.39 -11.53
CA GLY A 33 -7.58 -26.07 -10.25
C GLY A 33 -7.81 -25.14 -9.06
N PRO A 34 -8.11 -25.70 -7.87
CA PRO A 34 -8.42 -24.91 -6.69
C PRO A 34 -7.17 -24.24 -6.12
N ILE A 35 -7.19 -22.92 -6.02
CA ILE A 35 -6.15 -22.13 -5.33
C ILE A 35 -6.41 -22.21 -3.83
N HIS A 36 -5.40 -22.67 -3.08
CA HIS A 36 -5.45 -22.70 -1.62
C HIS A 36 -4.33 -21.83 -1.03
N ALA A 37 -4.69 -20.72 -0.38
CA ALA A 37 -3.75 -19.84 0.31
C ALA A 37 -3.98 -19.86 1.82
N ARG A 38 -2.93 -19.61 2.62
CA ARG A 38 -3.00 -19.45 4.07
C ARG A 38 -2.13 -18.26 4.47
N LEU A 39 -2.59 -17.48 5.43
CA LEU A 39 -1.75 -16.50 6.12
C LEU A 39 -0.82 -17.24 7.09
N ILE A 40 0.46 -16.89 7.06
CA ILE A 40 1.51 -17.48 7.90
C ILE A 40 2.28 -16.38 8.61
N ASN A 41 3.17 -16.78 9.53
CA ASN A 41 4.05 -15.91 10.29
C ASN A 41 3.33 -14.86 11.17
N PHE A 42 2.73 -15.33 12.27
CA PHE A 42 2.02 -14.47 13.24
C PHE A 42 2.92 -13.92 14.36
N GLU A 43 4.23 -14.02 14.24
CA GLU A 43 5.18 -13.62 15.30
C GLU A 43 5.14 -12.12 15.63
N GLN A 44 4.67 -11.30 14.69
CA GLN A 44 4.49 -9.85 14.83
C GLN A 44 3.01 -9.44 14.85
N ALA A 45 2.08 -10.40 14.91
CA ALA A 45 0.66 -10.10 15.00
C ALA A 45 0.31 -9.58 16.41
N PHE A 46 -0.68 -8.71 16.48
CA PHE A 46 -1.18 -8.13 17.73
C PHE A 46 -2.71 -8.03 17.69
N LEU A 47 -3.32 -8.02 18.87
CA LEU A 47 -4.76 -7.83 19.01
C LEU A 47 -5.10 -6.34 19.04
N GLN A 48 -6.34 -5.98 18.68
CA GLN A 48 -6.81 -4.59 18.78
C GLN A 48 -6.69 -4.04 20.22
N THR A 49 -6.91 -4.91 21.20
CA THR A 49 -6.83 -4.58 22.63
C THR A 49 -5.40 -4.42 23.13
N ASP A 50 -4.42 -4.90 22.38
CA ASP A 50 -2.98 -4.84 22.69
C ASP A 50 -2.22 -4.23 21.50
N GLN A 51 -2.77 -3.14 20.97
CA GLN A 51 -2.18 -2.46 19.82
C GLN A 51 -0.84 -1.81 20.25
N PRO A 52 0.29 -2.20 19.64
CA PRO A 52 1.58 -1.66 20.02
C PRO A 52 1.72 -0.21 19.54
N PRO A 53 2.69 0.56 20.06
CA PRO A 53 3.06 1.84 19.46
C PRO A 53 3.52 1.68 18.00
N LEU A 54 3.30 2.71 17.17
CA LEU A 54 3.65 2.69 15.73
C LEU A 54 5.11 2.27 15.47
N ALA A 55 6.05 2.70 16.31
CA ALA A 55 7.47 2.36 16.21
C ALA A 55 7.78 0.86 16.31
N LYS A 56 6.86 0.05 16.84
CA LYS A 56 6.97 -1.41 16.91
C LYS A 56 6.24 -2.14 15.79
N VAL A 57 5.47 -1.43 14.96
CA VAL A 57 4.80 -2.02 13.80
C VAL A 57 5.84 -2.25 12.70
N ARG A 58 5.95 -3.50 12.27
CA ARG A 58 7.00 -3.96 11.36
C ARG A 58 6.40 -4.37 10.01
N THR A 59 5.93 -3.39 9.25
CA THR A 59 5.52 -3.60 7.85
C THR A 59 6.66 -3.20 6.92
N PRO A 60 7.07 -4.04 5.95
CA PRO A 60 8.06 -3.65 4.95
C PRO A 60 7.60 -2.41 4.17
N LEU A 61 8.55 -1.56 3.75
CA LEU A 61 8.24 -0.22 3.25
C LEU A 61 7.28 -0.21 2.07
N VAL A 62 7.42 -1.15 1.13
CA VAL A 62 6.57 -1.26 -0.07
C VAL A 62 5.13 -1.67 0.22
N PHE A 63 4.87 -2.28 1.39
CA PHE A 63 3.53 -2.66 1.84
C PHE A 63 2.97 -1.67 2.87
N ARG A 64 3.75 -0.63 3.22
CA ARG A 64 3.40 0.29 4.30
C ARG A 64 2.45 1.37 3.80
N VAL A 65 1.36 1.54 4.53
CA VAL A 65 0.32 2.54 4.23
C VAL A 65 0.73 3.96 4.66
N PRO A 66 0.21 5.02 4.00
CA PRO A 66 0.66 6.39 4.24
C PRO A 66 0.47 6.87 5.68
N GLU A 67 -0.59 6.47 6.37
CA GLU A 67 -0.86 6.89 7.75
C GLU A 67 0.21 6.41 8.74
N THR A 68 0.84 5.28 8.46
CA THR A 68 1.96 4.71 9.24
C THR A 68 3.32 5.32 8.87
N LEU A 69 3.40 6.06 7.77
CA LEU A 69 4.60 6.80 7.34
C LEU A 69 4.59 8.25 7.83
N LEU A 70 3.39 8.85 7.89
CA LEU A 70 3.19 10.25 8.24
C LEU A 70 3.02 10.47 9.76
N ASP A 71 3.28 9.45 10.58
CA ASP A 71 3.10 9.46 12.03
C ASP A 71 1.70 9.96 12.46
N THR A 72 0.70 9.58 11.68
CA THR A 72 -0.70 9.89 11.96
C THR A 72 -1.36 8.75 12.73
N THR A 73 -2.58 8.97 13.21
CA THR A 73 -3.39 7.91 13.83
C THR A 73 -3.58 6.75 12.86
N TRP A 74 -3.23 5.55 13.29
CA TRP A 74 -3.35 4.32 12.51
C TRP A 74 -4.17 3.28 13.29
N ASP A 75 -4.75 2.32 12.57
CA ASP A 75 -5.55 1.24 13.15
C ASP A 75 -5.33 -0.08 12.39
N LEU A 76 -6.10 -1.11 12.71
CA LEU A 76 -5.96 -2.43 12.09
C LEU A 76 -6.24 -2.46 10.56
N ARG A 77 -6.72 -1.36 9.96
CA ARG A 77 -6.95 -1.28 8.51
C ARG A 77 -5.64 -1.18 7.71
N ILE A 78 -4.49 -1.01 8.37
CA ILE A 78 -3.16 -1.05 7.73
C ILE A 78 -2.93 -2.37 6.97
N ASP A 79 -3.56 -3.46 7.40
CA ASP A 79 -3.48 -4.77 6.74
C ASP A 79 -4.21 -4.79 5.39
N ILE A 80 -5.27 -3.97 5.23
CA ILE A 80 -6.01 -3.84 3.97
C ILE A 80 -5.12 -3.20 2.90
N GLY A 81 -4.37 -2.17 3.28
CA GLY A 81 -3.42 -1.53 2.36
C GLY A 81 -2.27 -2.45 1.99
N SER A 82 -1.76 -3.23 2.96
CA SER A 82 -0.74 -4.26 2.71
C SER A 82 -1.25 -5.33 1.74
N LEU A 83 -2.49 -5.81 1.93
CA LEU A 83 -3.15 -6.77 1.03
C LEU A 83 -3.34 -6.19 -0.38
N GLY A 84 -3.74 -4.92 -0.49
CA GLY A 84 -3.88 -4.25 -1.79
C GLY A 84 -2.57 -4.21 -2.57
N CYS A 85 -1.46 -3.95 -1.87
CA CYS A 85 -0.12 -4.00 -2.47
C CYS A 85 0.25 -5.42 -2.92
N THR A 86 -0.03 -6.45 -2.12
CA THR A 86 0.19 -7.87 -2.48
C THR A 86 -0.60 -8.29 -3.72
N ILE A 87 -1.88 -7.89 -3.81
CA ILE A 87 -2.72 -8.18 -4.98
C ILE A 87 -2.16 -7.48 -6.22
N PHE A 88 -1.80 -6.19 -6.11
CA PHE A 88 -1.19 -5.46 -7.21
C PHE A 88 0.09 -6.15 -7.71
N GLU A 89 0.95 -6.58 -6.79
CA GLU A 89 2.21 -7.27 -7.12
C GLU A 89 1.96 -8.61 -7.80
N PHE A 90 0.99 -9.40 -7.35
CA PHE A 90 0.62 -10.65 -8.03
C PHE A 90 0.10 -10.44 -9.45
N VAL A 91 -0.60 -9.34 -9.70
CA VAL A 91 -1.21 -9.05 -11.00
C VAL A 91 -0.19 -8.49 -11.98
N THR A 92 0.65 -7.58 -11.52
CA THR A 92 1.56 -6.82 -12.39
C THR A 92 2.97 -7.41 -12.43
N GLY A 93 3.32 -8.26 -11.47
CA GLY A 93 4.70 -8.70 -11.24
C GLY A 93 5.63 -7.57 -10.80
N GLN A 94 5.09 -6.41 -10.40
CA GLN A 94 5.82 -5.22 -9.97
C GLN A 94 5.30 -4.74 -8.61
N PRO A 95 6.15 -4.18 -7.74
CA PRO A 95 5.68 -3.61 -6.49
C PRO A 95 4.79 -2.38 -6.76
N SER A 96 3.77 -2.18 -5.92
CA SER A 96 2.89 -1.00 -5.99
C SER A 96 3.62 0.31 -5.72
N PHE A 97 4.64 0.25 -4.85
CA PHE A 97 5.48 1.37 -4.47
C PHE A 97 6.96 0.96 -4.54
N ASP A 98 7.81 1.87 -4.98
CA ASP A 98 9.25 1.65 -4.95
C ASP A 98 9.77 1.56 -3.52
N ASN A 99 10.71 0.65 -3.28
CA ASN A 99 11.57 0.74 -2.09
C ASN A 99 12.39 2.02 -2.24
N PHE A 100 12.00 3.08 -1.53
CA PHE A 100 12.73 4.35 -1.50
C PHE A 100 14.15 4.23 -0.92
N MET A 101 14.60 3.03 -0.52
CA MET A 101 16.03 2.80 -0.30
C MET A 101 16.74 3.09 -1.61
N PRO A 102 17.56 4.15 -1.69
CA PRO A 102 18.31 4.40 -2.89
C PRO A 102 19.14 3.14 -3.17
N ARG A 103 19.08 2.64 -4.41
CA ARG A 103 20.07 1.65 -4.84
C ARG A 103 21.45 2.23 -4.49
N LYS A 104 22.39 1.41 -4.00
CA LYS A 104 23.73 1.93 -3.61
C LYS A 104 24.35 2.80 -4.71
N ALA A 105 24.10 2.45 -5.98
CA ALA A 105 24.61 3.15 -7.14
C ALA A 105 24.28 4.67 -7.19
N PRO A 106 23.00 5.12 -7.14
CA PRO A 106 22.70 6.55 -7.13
C PRO A 106 23.30 7.32 -5.95
N LEU A 107 23.41 6.72 -4.75
CA LEU A 107 24.06 7.38 -3.60
C LEU A 107 25.58 7.52 -3.79
N VAL A 108 26.22 6.49 -4.37
CA VAL A 108 27.64 6.55 -4.69
C VAL A 108 27.91 7.61 -5.75
N LEU A 109 27.06 7.71 -6.78
CA LEU A 109 27.16 8.76 -7.80
C LEU A 109 26.95 10.15 -7.21
N GLU A 110 25.96 10.32 -6.33
CA GLU A 110 25.75 11.59 -5.61
C GLU A 110 26.97 11.95 -4.74
N TRP A 111 27.53 10.97 -4.03
CA TRP A 111 28.71 11.17 -3.18
C TRP A 111 29.95 11.55 -3.98
N ILE A 112 30.21 10.89 -5.13
CA ILE A 112 31.30 11.23 -6.06
C ILE A 112 31.08 12.62 -6.65
N ALA A 113 29.86 12.96 -7.05
CA ALA A 113 29.55 14.28 -7.59
C ALA A 113 29.72 15.40 -6.54
N LYS A 114 29.43 15.12 -5.27
CA LYS A 114 29.62 16.05 -4.15
C LYS A 114 31.06 16.10 -3.62
N ASN A 115 31.86 15.06 -3.86
CA ASN A 115 33.26 14.97 -3.44
C ASN A 115 34.13 14.53 -4.63
N PRO A 116 34.29 15.39 -5.65
CA PRO A 116 35.14 15.05 -6.78
C PRO A 116 36.57 14.85 -6.29
N LEU A 117 37.18 13.73 -6.68
CA LEU A 117 38.59 13.42 -6.43
C LEU A 117 39.45 14.35 -7.30
N GLY A 118 39.61 15.59 -6.85
CA GLY A 118 40.32 16.64 -7.57
C GLY A 118 40.17 17.99 -6.88
N GLY A 119 40.67 18.08 -5.65
CA GLY A 119 41.14 19.33 -5.06
C GLY A 119 42.61 19.55 -5.39
#